data_AF-A0A4V1Q2U8-F1
#
_entry.id   AF-A0A4V1Q2U8-F1
#
_cell.length_a   1.000
_cell.length_b   1.000
_cell.length_c   1.000
_cell.angle_alpha   90.00
_cell.angle_beta   90.00
_cell.angle_gamma   90.00
#
_symmetry.space_group_name_H-M   'P 1'
#
loop_
_entity.id
_entity.type
_entity.pdbx_description
1 polymer ?
#
loop_
_entity_poly.entity_id
_entity_poly.type
_entity_poly.pdbx_seq_one_letter_code
_entity_poly.pdbx_strand_id
1 'polypeptide(L)'
;MNKLIEHIKGSFVLASTMFKYIVQPATEVDPMTPMDRLPLTLEMNGLDGLYAQALARSQHLAHFREIISAIALLQEPLPIIGIADLLGIEAFEVIRVLLNLQAVIHVPGTDEEGYVTLCHTSLQDFLTTESRSGSFFVPPSFHLYLSYYSFSSALENSHELARAYGLDYFDSHWQLFARSATCDFIHEIEQFKARQPLLVDRPPYHHFLCPVFFHALFMMEPLHWNEDLYLLIECAKQLALAVECPDHRVRLWLEQKLWYRARYQEHQFRLSERTHETLQHDLRRASTTIHANFPELPGPRSTGITKEFVFDASTLSAIGIFNALNWIVARARLEWEELRITPNPPLKLSVSFVPPKLDVAGDAITLLPGVEDDGGVFSQS
;
A
#
# COMPACT_ATOMS: atom_id res chain seq x y z
N MET A 1 -3.36 -45.85 -8.89
CA MET A 1 -4.62 -45.26 -8.38
C MET A 1 -4.71 -45.34 -6.85
N ASN A 2 -4.60 -46.53 -6.22
CA ASN A 2 -4.70 -46.66 -4.75
C ASN A 2 -3.69 -45.81 -3.96
N LYS A 3 -2.42 -45.78 -4.37
CA LYS A 3 -1.40 -44.91 -3.73
C LYS A 3 -1.74 -43.42 -3.78
N LEU A 4 -2.34 -42.96 -4.88
CA LEU A 4 -2.75 -41.56 -5.05
C LEU A 4 -3.94 -41.24 -4.14
N ILE A 5 -4.93 -42.14 -4.07
CA ILE A 5 -6.10 -42.00 -3.18
C ILE A 5 -5.66 -41.95 -1.71
N GLU A 6 -4.77 -42.85 -1.30
CA GLU A 6 -4.20 -42.90 0.05
C GLU A 6 -3.42 -41.62 0.38
N HIS A 7 -2.61 -41.14 -0.57
CA HIS A 7 -1.80 -39.93 -0.40
C HIS A 7 -2.66 -38.66 -0.28
N ILE A 8 -3.74 -38.57 -1.06
CA ILE A 8 -4.66 -37.43 -1.05
C ILE A 8 -5.44 -37.31 0.27
N LYS A 9 -5.62 -38.43 1.01
CA LYS A 9 -6.37 -38.49 2.28
C LYS A 9 -7.74 -37.81 2.22
N GLY A 10 -8.42 -37.89 1.08
CA GLY A 10 -9.72 -37.27 0.84
C GLY A 10 -9.73 -35.76 0.54
N SER A 11 -8.57 -35.10 0.44
CA SER A 11 -8.49 -33.67 0.11
C SER A 11 -8.69 -33.41 -1.39
N PHE A 12 -9.87 -32.89 -1.78
CA PHE A 12 -10.14 -32.54 -3.17
C PHE A 12 -9.17 -31.50 -3.73
N VAL A 13 -8.78 -30.51 -2.92
CA VAL A 13 -7.82 -29.46 -3.31
C VAL A 13 -6.46 -30.08 -3.61
N LEU A 14 -5.98 -30.98 -2.75
CA LEU A 14 -4.73 -31.70 -2.98
C LEU A 14 -4.81 -32.54 -4.26
N ALA A 15 -5.88 -33.31 -4.44
CA ALA A 15 -6.12 -34.12 -5.64
C ALA A 15 -6.08 -33.29 -6.93
N SER A 16 -6.83 -32.19 -6.96
CA SER A 16 -6.97 -31.30 -8.11
C SER A 16 -5.64 -30.62 -8.44
N THR A 17 -4.95 -30.08 -7.45
CA THR A 17 -3.63 -29.44 -7.63
C THR A 17 -2.58 -30.44 -8.11
N MET A 18 -2.53 -31.64 -7.52
CA MET A 18 -1.65 -32.73 -7.98
C MET A 18 -1.90 -33.06 -9.45
N PHE A 19 -3.16 -33.28 -9.82
CA PHE A 19 -3.52 -33.61 -11.20
C PHE A 19 -3.10 -32.51 -12.16
N LYS A 20 -3.46 -31.25 -11.87
CA LYS A 20 -3.10 -30.10 -12.71
C LYS A 20 -1.58 -29.97 -12.85
N TYR A 21 -0.83 -30.13 -11.76
CA TYR A 21 0.64 -30.09 -11.78
C TYR A 21 1.25 -31.21 -12.65
N ILE A 22 0.74 -32.44 -12.51
CA ILE A 22 1.24 -33.59 -13.29
C ILE A 22 1.03 -33.37 -14.79
N VAL A 23 -0.15 -32.89 -15.20
CA VAL A 23 -0.49 -32.72 -16.62
C VAL A 23 0.00 -31.42 -17.23
N GLN A 24 0.68 -30.55 -16.47
CA GLN A 24 1.25 -29.33 -17.01
C GLN A 24 2.26 -29.64 -18.13
N PRO A 25 2.25 -28.87 -19.23
CA PRO A 25 3.21 -29.03 -20.30
C PRO A 25 4.67 -28.87 -19.81
N ALA A 26 5.57 -29.63 -20.42
CA ALA A 26 7.00 -29.44 -20.25
C ALA A 26 7.41 -28.05 -20.77
N THR A 27 8.39 -27.45 -20.11
CA THR A 27 9.04 -26.19 -20.52
C THR A 27 10.53 -26.42 -20.71
N GLU A 28 11.25 -25.45 -21.26
CA GLU A 28 12.71 -25.55 -21.37
C GLU A 28 13.40 -25.69 -20.01
N VAL A 29 12.81 -25.10 -18.96
CA VAL A 29 13.34 -25.10 -17.59
C VAL A 29 12.86 -26.29 -16.78
N ASP A 30 11.66 -26.79 -17.06
CA ASP A 30 11.10 -28.02 -16.49
C ASP A 30 10.70 -28.99 -17.62
N PRO A 31 11.66 -29.78 -18.16
CA PRO A 31 11.44 -30.66 -19.29
C PRO A 31 10.68 -31.95 -18.92
N MET A 32 10.25 -32.08 -17.66
CA MET A 32 9.63 -33.31 -17.16
C MET A 32 8.31 -33.61 -17.87
N THR A 33 8.07 -34.88 -18.14
CA THR A 33 6.78 -35.37 -18.66
C THR A 33 5.81 -35.64 -17.50
N PRO A 34 4.51 -35.81 -17.76
CA PRO A 34 3.57 -36.25 -16.73
C PRO A 34 3.97 -37.56 -16.04
N MET A 35 4.64 -38.47 -16.75
CA MET A 35 5.13 -39.73 -16.17
C MET A 35 6.30 -39.53 -15.21
N ASP A 36 7.11 -38.50 -15.43
CA ASP A 36 8.21 -38.12 -14.53
C ASP A 36 7.66 -37.38 -13.29
N ARG A 37 6.66 -36.52 -13.47
CA ARG A 37 6.04 -35.77 -12.34
C ARG A 37 5.22 -36.66 -11.42
N LEU A 38 4.50 -37.65 -11.95
CA LEU A 38 3.63 -38.52 -11.16
C LEU A 38 4.29 -39.13 -9.91
N PRO A 39 5.44 -39.84 -9.99
CA PRO A 39 6.09 -40.40 -8.81
C PRO A 39 6.56 -39.32 -7.83
N LEU A 40 7.11 -38.21 -8.32
CA LEU A 40 7.58 -37.11 -7.47
C LEU A 40 6.44 -36.44 -6.71
N THR A 41 5.29 -36.29 -7.37
CA THR A 41 4.10 -35.69 -6.77
C THR A 41 3.59 -36.55 -5.61
N LEU A 42 3.70 -37.89 -5.71
CA LEU A 42 3.35 -38.83 -4.63
C LEU A 42 4.35 -38.84 -3.47
N GLU A 43 5.55 -38.30 -3.66
CA GLU A 43 6.57 -38.13 -2.62
C GLU A 43 6.44 -36.78 -1.89
N MET A 44 5.70 -35.82 -2.46
CA MET A 44 5.48 -34.50 -1.85
C MET A 44 4.55 -34.59 -0.65
N ASN A 45 4.97 -34.09 0.51
CA ASN A 45 4.11 -34.10 1.70
C ASN A 45 3.14 -32.92 1.69
N GLY A 46 1.97 -33.13 1.07
CA GLY A 46 0.86 -32.17 1.12
C GLY A 46 0.98 -30.99 0.16
N LEU A 47 0.21 -29.94 0.42
CA LEU A 47 0.05 -28.80 -0.50
C LEU A 47 1.29 -27.91 -0.58
N ASP A 48 2.05 -27.75 0.50
CA ASP A 48 3.20 -26.83 0.53
C ASP A 48 4.30 -27.26 -0.44
N GLY A 49 4.59 -28.56 -0.51
CA GLY A 49 5.54 -29.10 -1.49
C GLY A 49 5.09 -28.88 -2.93
N LEU A 50 3.79 -29.05 -3.21
CA LEU A 50 3.19 -28.79 -4.52
C LEU A 50 3.25 -27.31 -4.89
N TYR A 51 2.94 -26.41 -3.95
CA TYR A 51 3.01 -24.97 -4.17
C TYR A 51 4.44 -24.54 -4.49
N ALA A 52 5.42 -24.99 -3.71
CA ALA A 52 6.82 -24.68 -3.96
C ALA A 52 7.28 -25.15 -5.37
N GLN A 53 6.88 -26.36 -5.77
CA GLN A 53 7.26 -26.93 -7.07
C GLN A 53 6.56 -26.24 -8.24
N ALA A 54 5.27 -25.90 -8.08
CA ALA A 54 4.56 -25.11 -9.09
C ALA A 54 5.19 -23.73 -9.26
N LEU A 55 5.47 -23.01 -8.16
CA LEU A 55 6.08 -21.68 -8.17
C LEU A 55 7.51 -21.68 -8.74
N ALA A 56 8.29 -22.72 -8.45
CA ALA A 56 9.65 -22.88 -8.95
C ALA A 56 9.75 -22.87 -10.49
N ARG A 57 8.67 -23.23 -11.20
CA ARG A 57 8.62 -23.20 -12.67
C ARG A 57 8.70 -21.80 -13.27
N SER A 58 8.35 -20.76 -12.50
CA SER A 58 8.40 -19.36 -12.95
C SER A 58 9.43 -18.51 -12.22
N GLN A 59 10.10 -19.05 -11.19
CA GLN A 59 10.95 -18.25 -10.30
C GLN A 59 12.11 -17.53 -10.98
N HIS A 60 12.54 -18.01 -12.16
CA HIS A 60 13.64 -17.46 -12.94
C HIS A 60 13.20 -16.34 -13.90
N LEU A 61 11.89 -16.12 -14.05
CA LEU A 61 11.35 -15.12 -14.96
C LEU A 61 11.42 -13.72 -14.34
N ALA A 62 11.64 -12.72 -15.20
CA ALA A 62 11.58 -11.31 -14.78
C ALA A 62 10.21 -11.00 -14.16
N HIS A 63 10.23 -10.14 -13.13
CA HIS A 63 9.05 -9.70 -12.38
C HIS A 63 8.30 -10.80 -11.61
N PHE A 64 8.81 -12.04 -11.56
CA PHE A 64 8.14 -13.14 -10.85
C PHE A 64 7.79 -12.77 -9.41
N ARG A 65 8.76 -12.22 -8.67
CA ARG A 65 8.56 -11.90 -7.26
C ARG A 65 7.51 -10.81 -7.08
N GLU A 66 7.55 -9.78 -7.90
CA GLU A 66 6.62 -8.65 -7.87
C GLU A 66 5.20 -9.10 -8.23
N ILE A 67 5.03 -9.92 -9.28
CA ILE A 67 3.74 -10.46 -9.72
C ILE A 67 3.12 -11.36 -8.65
N ILE A 68 3.88 -12.33 -8.13
CA ILE A 68 3.36 -13.25 -7.10
C ILE A 68 3.09 -12.55 -5.79
N SER A 69 3.94 -11.60 -5.39
CA SER A 69 3.71 -10.80 -4.19
C SER A 69 2.47 -9.92 -4.33
N ALA A 70 2.25 -9.33 -5.50
CA ALA A 70 1.03 -8.56 -5.77
C ALA A 70 -0.21 -9.46 -5.68
N ILE A 71 -0.27 -10.55 -6.44
CA ILE A 71 -1.42 -11.46 -6.46
C ILE A 71 -1.71 -12.02 -5.05
N ALA A 72 -0.67 -12.31 -4.27
CA ALA A 72 -0.83 -12.82 -2.90
C ALA A 72 -1.46 -11.78 -1.95
N LEU A 73 -1.27 -10.48 -2.20
CA LEU A 73 -1.64 -9.41 -1.27
C LEU A 73 -2.76 -8.50 -1.79
N LEU A 74 -3.19 -8.64 -3.05
CA LEU A 74 -4.32 -7.92 -3.62
C LEU A 74 -5.57 -8.10 -2.74
N GLN A 75 -6.27 -7.00 -2.47
CA GLN A 75 -7.53 -7.00 -1.71
C GLN A 75 -8.70 -7.49 -2.57
N GLU A 76 -8.63 -7.20 -3.87
CA GLU A 76 -9.53 -7.69 -4.89
C GLU A 76 -8.73 -8.15 -6.11
N PRO A 77 -9.15 -9.24 -6.76
CA PRO A 77 -8.39 -9.77 -7.87
C PRO A 77 -8.52 -8.84 -9.09
N LEU A 78 -7.45 -8.77 -9.89
CA LEU A 78 -7.37 -7.93 -11.08
C LEU A 78 -7.22 -8.79 -12.35
N PRO A 79 -7.63 -8.29 -13.52
CA PRO A 79 -7.26 -8.90 -14.79
C PRO A 79 -5.76 -8.77 -15.03
N ILE A 80 -5.25 -9.48 -16.03
CA ILE A 80 -3.82 -9.48 -16.39
C ILE A 80 -3.35 -8.05 -16.68
N ILE A 81 -4.12 -7.28 -17.47
CA ILE A 81 -3.80 -5.88 -17.77
C ILE A 81 -3.82 -5.01 -16.51
N GLY A 82 -4.73 -5.28 -15.57
CA GLY A 82 -4.82 -4.55 -14.30
C GLY A 82 -3.60 -4.78 -13.41
N ILE A 83 -3.08 -6.03 -13.36
CA ILE A 83 -1.85 -6.36 -12.64
C ILE A 83 -0.64 -5.71 -13.32
N ALA A 84 -0.58 -5.76 -14.65
CA ALA A 84 0.50 -5.17 -15.44
C ALA A 84 0.59 -3.66 -15.19
N ASP A 85 -0.53 -2.95 -15.32
CA ASP A 85 -0.63 -1.51 -15.03
C ASP A 85 -0.27 -1.18 -13.59
N LEU A 86 -0.81 -1.94 -12.62
CA LEU A 86 -0.50 -1.73 -11.20
C LEU A 86 1.00 -1.91 -10.92
N LEU A 87 1.68 -2.84 -11.59
CA LEU A 87 3.11 -3.07 -11.42
C LEU A 87 3.98 -2.19 -12.33
N GLY A 88 3.40 -1.52 -13.33
CA GLY A 88 4.12 -0.71 -14.32
C GLY A 88 4.97 -1.57 -15.26
N ILE A 89 4.51 -2.77 -15.57
CA ILE A 89 5.19 -3.73 -16.44
C ILE A 89 4.29 -4.09 -17.61
N GLU A 90 4.83 -4.79 -18.61
CA GLU A 90 4.05 -5.16 -19.79
C GLU A 90 3.16 -6.39 -19.51
N ALA A 91 1.95 -6.43 -20.08
CA ALA A 91 1.01 -7.53 -19.88
C ALA A 91 1.61 -8.90 -20.23
N PHE A 92 2.44 -8.97 -21.29
CA PHE A 92 3.11 -10.22 -21.67
C PHE A 92 4.08 -10.74 -20.60
N GLU A 93 4.64 -9.87 -19.75
CA GLU A 93 5.52 -10.28 -18.65
C GLU A 93 4.72 -10.97 -17.54
N VAL A 94 3.52 -10.45 -17.25
CA VAL A 94 2.54 -11.09 -16.36
C VAL A 94 2.13 -12.45 -16.92
N ILE A 95 1.72 -12.50 -18.19
CA ILE A 95 1.30 -13.75 -18.85
C ILE A 95 2.40 -14.81 -18.78
N ARG A 96 3.64 -14.44 -19.10
CA ARG A 96 4.79 -15.37 -19.11
C ARG A 96 5.00 -16.02 -17.74
N VAL A 97 4.83 -15.27 -16.66
CA VAL A 97 4.89 -15.82 -15.29
C VAL A 97 3.69 -16.74 -15.02
N LEU A 98 2.48 -16.30 -15.35
CA LEU A 98 1.24 -16.98 -14.99
C LEU A 98 0.98 -18.27 -15.76
N LEU A 99 1.37 -18.37 -17.04
CA LEU A 99 1.17 -19.57 -17.87
C LEU A 99 1.77 -20.82 -17.24
N ASN A 100 2.92 -20.69 -16.58
CA ASN A 100 3.61 -21.79 -15.91
C ASN A 100 2.99 -22.16 -14.54
N LEU A 101 2.08 -21.33 -14.02
CA LEU A 101 1.48 -21.44 -12.68
C LEU A 101 0.01 -21.86 -12.69
N GLN A 102 -0.52 -22.25 -13.85
CA GLN A 102 -1.94 -22.64 -14.03
C GLN A 102 -2.41 -23.80 -13.14
N ALA A 103 -1.49 -24.57 -12.55
CA ALA A 103 -1.83 -25.61 -11.59
C ALA A 103 -2.39 -25.04 -10.28
N VAL A 104 -1.97 -23.82 -9.91
CA VAL A 104 -2.22 -23.23 -8.59
C VAL A 104 -2.85 -21.83 -8.68
N ILE A 105 -2.76 -21.17 -9.85
CA ILE A 105 -3.41 -19.89 -10.16
C ILE A 105 -4.35 -20.09 -11.36
N HIS A 106 -5.57 -19.57 -11.26
CA HIS A 106 -6.48 -19.45 -12.39
C HIS A 106 -6.08 -18.24 -13.24
N VAL A 107 -5.83 -18.49 -14.53
CA VAL A 107 -5.46 -17.48 -15.51
C VAL A 107 -6.61 -17.34 -16.50
N PRO A 108 -7.18 -16.14 -16.70
CA PRO A 108 -8.27 -15.94 -17.64
C PRO A 108 -7.81 -16.19 -19.09
N GLY A 109 -8.78 -16.39 -19.99
CA GLY A 109 -8.50 -16.67 -21.40
C GLY A 109 -8.09 -15.45 -22.23
N THR A 110 -8.28 -14.25 -21.69
CA THR A 110 -7.97 -12.96 -22.31
C THR A 110 -7.32 -12.04 -21.28
N ASP A 111 -6.59 -11.03 -21.75
CA ASP A 111 -5.83 -10.14 -20.87
C ASP A 111 -6.70 -9.07 -20.18
N GLU A 112 -7.81 -8.69 -20.83
CA GLU A 112 -8.73 -7.63 -20.40
C GLU A 112 -9.91 -8.18 -19.58
N GLU A 113 -10.47 -9.33 -19.98
CA GLU A 113 -11.64 -9.92 -19.32
C GLU A 113 -11.25 -11.05 -18.36
N GLY A 114 -11.92 -11.08 -17.21
CA GLY A 114 -11.73 -12.10 -16.18
C GLY A 114 -10.59 -11.80 -15.22
N TYR A 115 -10.63 -12.42 -14.05
CA TYR A 115 -9.71 -12.12 -12.96
C TYR A 115 -8.68 -13.21 -12.76
N VAL A 116 -7.43 -12.81 -12.50
CA VAL A 116 -6.40 -13.73 -12.02
C VAL A 116 -6.70 -14.05 -10.56
N THR A 117 -6.99 -15.30 -10.26
CA THR A 117 -7.38 -15.74 -8.91
C THR A 117 -6.55 -16.94 -8.46
N LEU A 118 -6.32 -17.06 -7.15
CA LEU A 118 -5.69 -18.26 -6.60
C LEU A 118 -6.69 -19.42 -6.69
N CYS A 119 -6.25 -20.61 -7.09
CA CYS A 119 -7.13 -21.79 -7.14
C CYS A 119 -7.67 -22.17 -5.76
N HIS A 120 -6.99 -21.76 -4.68
CA HIS A 120 -7.38 -22.02 -3.30
C HIS A 120 -6.73 -21.00 -2.33
N THR A 121 -7.43 -20.65 -1.24
CA THR A 121 -6.94 -19.69 -0.23
C THR A 121 -5.67 -20.16 0.49
N SER A 122 -5.49 -21.48 0.67
CA SER A 122 -4.28 -22.01 1.32
C SER A 122 -2.97 -21.74 0.57
N LEU A 123 -3.03 -21.33 -0.71
CA LEU A 123 -1.86 -20.81 -1.44
C LEU A 123 -1.47 -19.42 -0.91
N GLN A 124 -2.45 -18.56 -0.62
CA GLN A 124 -2.20 -17.28 0.02
C GLN A 124 -1.55 -17.51 1.39
N ASP A 125 -2.13 -18.39 2.22
CA ASP A 125 -1.58 -18.75 3.53
C ASP A 125 -0.16 -19.28 3.43
N PHE A 126 0.15 -20.04 2.38
CA PHE A 126 1.51 -20.52 2.11
C PHE A 126 2.45 -19.37 1.80
N LEU A 127 2.09 -18.50 0.85
CA LEU A 127 2.90 -17.35 0.40
C LEU A 127 3.14 -16.33 1.52
N THR A 128 2.20 -16.17 2.45
CA THR A 128 2.29 -15.21 3.57
C THR A 128 2.83 -15.83 4.87
N THR A 129 3.27 -17.10 4.85
CA THR A 129 3.89 -17.76 6.00
C THR A 129 5.33 -18.16 5.68
N GLU A 130 6.31 -17.44 6.24
CA GLU A 130 7.75 -17.62 5.94
C GLU A 130 8.23 -19.07 6.16
N SER A 131 7.84 -19.69 7.27
CA SER A 131 8.23 -21.06 7.62
C SER A 131 7.69 -22.12 6.65
N ARG A 132 6.67 -21.78 5.85
CA ARG A 132 6.06 -22.67 4.85
C ARG A 132 6.62 -22.42 3.46
N SER A 133 6.80 -21.16 3.07
CA SER A 133 7.15 -20.78 1.69
C SER A 133 8.64 -20.55 1.42
N GLY A 134 9.46 -20.35 2.46
CA GLY A 134 10.90 -20.15 2.32
C GLY A 134 11.23 -19.02 1.34
N SER A 135 11.87 -19.34 0.22
CA SER A 135 12.24 -18.34 -0.81
C SER A 135 11.05 -17.70 -1.53
N PHE A 136 9.85 -18.28 -1.43
CA PHE A 136 8.63 -17.72 -2.02
C PHE A 136 7.84 -16.84 -1.04
N PHE A 137 8.36 -16.62 0.17
CA PHE A 137 7.70 -15.80 1.17
C PHE A 137 7.51 -14.37 0.68
N VAL A 138 6.26 -13.91 0.80
CA VAL A 138 5.84 -12.54 0.52
C VAL A 138 5.83 -11.77 1.84
N PRO A 139 6.81 -10.88 2.07
CA PRO A 139 6.90 -10.15 3.33
C PRO A 139 5.76 -9.12 3.44
N PRO A 140 5.23 -8.85 4.64
CA PRO A 140 4.23 -7.80 4.86
C PRO A 140 4.69 -6.41 4.40
N SER A 141 6.01 -6.15 4.34
CA SER A 141 6.55 -4.90 3.80
C SER A 141 6.26 -4.68 2.31
N PHE A 142 5.86 -5.72 1.56
CA PHE A 142 5.41 -5.55 0.18
C PHE A 142 4.13 -4.71 0.07
N HIS A 143 3.33 -4.59 1.14
CA HIS A 143 2.21 -3.66 1.17
C HIS A 143 2.62 -2.19 1.00
N LEU A 144 3.84 -1.79 1.39
CA LEU A 144 4.37 -0.45 1.11
C LEU A 144 4.46 -0.19 -0.40
N TYR A 145 4.96 -1.18 -1.14
CA TYR A 145 5.11 -1.11 -2.60
C TYR A 145 3.74 -1.11 -3.27
N LEU A 146 2.83 -2.01 -2.87
CA LEU A 146 1.46 -2.01 -3.38
C LEU A 146 0.73 -0.71 -3.11
N SER A 147 0.92 -0.11 -1.93
CA SER A 147 0.34 1.20 -1.62
C SER A 147 0.86 2.29 -2.56
N TYR A 148 2.17 2.33 -2.81
CA TYR A 148 2.75 3.26 -3.78
C TYR A 148 2.26 3.01 -5.22
N TYR A 149 2.15 1.76 -5.62
CA TYR A 149 1.69 1.34 -6.94
C TYR A 149 0.21 1.70 -7.18
N SER A 150 -0.63 1.43 -6.19
CA SER A 150 -2.04 1.81 -6.16
C SER A 150 -2.19 3.34 -6.20
N PHE A 151 -1.40 4.07 -5.39
CA PHE A 151 -1.39 5.53 -5.39
C PHE A 151 -0.98 6.10 -6.76
N SER A 152 0.04 5.52 -7.39
CA SER A 152 0.50 5.93 -8.71
C SER A 152 -0.61 5.71 -9.75
N SER A 153 -1.27 4.55 -9.72
CA SER A 153 -2.37 4.21 -10.63
C SER A 153 -3.59 5.14 -10.46
N ALA A 154 -3.81 5.65 -9.25
CA ALA A 154 -4.88 6.60 -8.96
C ALA A 154 -4.60 8.03 -9.49
N LEU A 155 -3.32 8.41 -9.61
CA LEU A 155 -2.89 9.69 -10.17
C LEU A 155 -2.69 9.66 -11.69
N GLU A 156 -2.42 8.49 -12.26
CA GLU A 156 -2.19 8.30 -13.69
C GLU A 156 -3.48 8.06 -14.49
N ASN A 157 -3.37 8.17 -15.81
CA ASN A 157 -4.37 7.68 -16.77
C ASN A 157 -4.21 6.16 -16.97
N SER A 158 -4.15 5.39 -15.88
CA SER A 158 -4.08 3.92 -15.92
C SER A 158 -5.40 3.31 -16.41
N HIS A 159 -5.39 2.02 -16.76
CA HIS A 159 -6.60 1.28 -17.06
C HIS A 159 -7.65 1.42 -15.95
N GLU A 160 -8.93 1.49 -16.33
CA GLU A 160 -10.04 1.81 -15.43
C GLU A 160 -10.04 0.97 -14.15
N LEU A 161 -9.80 -0.34 -14.27
CA LEU A 161 -9.77 -1.26 -13.13
C LEU A 161 -8.55 -1.08 -12.22
N ALA A 162 -7.36 -0.80 -12.77
CA ALA A 162 -6.17 -0.52 -11.98
C ALA A 162 -6.29 0.81 -11.24
N ARG A 163 -6.88 1.81 -11.90
CA ARG A 163 -7.20 3.12 -11.32
C ARG A 163 -8.24 3.00 -10.21
N ALA A 164 -9.32 2.25 -10.43
CA ALA A 164 -10.35 1.99 -9.42
C ALA A 164 -9.76 1.29 -8.19
N TYR A 165 -9.00 0.20 -8.41
CA TYR A 165 -8.26 -0.47 -7.35
C TYR A 165 -7.30 0.48 -6.60
N GLY A 166 -6.62 1.35 -7.35
CA GLY A 166 -5.75 2.38 -6.81
C GLY A 166 -6.47 3.30 -5.83
N LEU A 167 -7.63 3.82 -6.22
CA LEU A 167 -8.46 4.71 -5.40
C LEU A 167 -9.00 4.02 -4.14
N ASP A 168 -9.38 2.75 -4.24
CA ASP A 168 -10.05 2.02 -3.16
C ASP A 168 -9.07 1.42 -2.14
N TYR A 169 -7.88 1.00 -2.58
CA TYR A 169 -6.99 0.15 -1.76
C TYR A 169 -5.61 0.71 -1.44
N PHE A 170 -5.17 1.85 -2.00
CA PHE A 170 -3.83 2.36 -1.68
C PHE A 170 -3.65 2.63 -0.17
N ASP A 171 -4.66 3.22 0.48
CA ASP A 171 -4.65 3.47 1.93
C ASP A 171 -4.78 2.16 2.73
N SER A 172 -5.57 1.21 2.26
CA SER A 172 -5.68 -0.12 2.90
C SER A 172 -4.32 -0.83 2.94
N HIS A 173 -3.56 -0.79 1.84
CA HIS A 173 -2.20 -1.32 1.81
C HIS A 173 -1.25 -0.52 2.71
N TRP A 174 -1.34 0.81 2.72
CA TRP A 174 -0.54 1.64 3.64
C TRP A 174 -0.77 1.23 5.10
N GLN A 175 -2.03 1.05 5.51
CA GLN A 175 -2.36 0.65 6.88
C GLN A 175 -1.87 -0.74 7.24
N LEU A 176 -1.97 -1.71 6.32
CA LEU A 176 -1.44 -3.07 6.52
C LEU A 176 0.08 -3.05 6.71
N PHE A 177 0.80 -2.21 5.97
CA PHE A 177 2.23 -1.99 6.18
C PHE A 177 2.51 -1.30 7.52
N ALA A 178 1.94 -0.12 7.75
CA ALA A 178 2.27 0.73 8.89
C ALA A 178 1.91 0.09 10.24
N ARG A 179 0.89 -0.77 10.28
CA ARG A 179 0.47 -1.51 11.48
C ARG A 179 1.16 -2.86 11.65
N SER A 180 1.95 -3.30 10.67
CA SER A 180 2.61 -4.59 10.74
C SER A 180 3.65 -4.60 11.87
N ALA A 181 3.43 -5.45 12.87
CA ALA A 181 4.37 -5.64 13.99
C ALA A 181 5.68 -6.35 13.56
N THR A 182 5.73 -6.91 12.35
CA THR A 182 6.90 -7.61 11.82
C THR A 182 7.80 -6.73 10.95
N CYS A 183 7.36 -5.50 10.64
CA CYS A 183 8.11 -4.56 9.81
C CYS A 183 8.82 -3.52 10.69
N ASP A 184 10.10 -3.29 10.45
CA ASP A 184 10.78 -2.09 10.94
C ASP A 184 10.39 -0.93 10.01
N PHE A 185 9.46 -0.09 10.47
CA PHE A 185 8.86 0.98 9.67
C PHE A 185 9.91 1.90 9.05
N ILE A 186 10.87 2.39 9.84
CA ILE A 186 11.88 3.34 9.34
C ILE A 186 12.79 2.64 8.34
N HIS A 187 13.23 1.43 8.67
CA HIS A 187 14.11 0.67 7.79
C HIS A 187 13.46 0.37 6.44
N GLU A 188 12.21 -0.06 6.42
CA GLU A 188 11.46 -0.37 5.19
C GLU A 188 11.22 0.88 4.34
N ILE A 189 10.91 2.02 4.97
CA ILE A 189 10.79 3.31 4.30
C ILE A 189 12.12 3.73 3.65
N GLU A 190 13.25 3.58 4.35
CA GLU A 190 14.57 3.90 3.80
C GLU A 190 14.97 2.93 2.68
N GLN A 191 14.67 1.64 2.80
CA GLN A 191 14.84 0.68 1.71
C GLN A 191 14.00 1.05 0.48
N PHE A 192 12.74 1.44 0.68
CA PHE A 192 11.85 1.87 -0.39
C PHE A 192 12.40 3.11 -1.11
N LYS A 193 12.88 4.12 -0.38
CA LYS A 193 13.54 5.31 -0.97
C LYS A 193 14.80 4.92 -1.75
N ALA A 194 15.63 4.03 -1.21
CA ALA A 194 16.88 3.61 -1.84
C ALA A 194 16.68 2.79 -3.12
N ARG A 195 15.61 1.99 -3.18
CA ARG A 195 15.30 1.16 -4.35
C ARG A 195 14.76 1.94 -5.53
N GLN A 196 14.36 3.21 -5.35
CA GLN A 196 13.79 4.12 -6.35
C GLN A 196 13.05 3.37 -7.46
N PRO A 197 11.72 3.16 -7.39
CA PRO A 197 11.01 2.40 -8.41
C PRO A 197 11.38 2.93 -9.80
N LEU A 198 12.17 2.14 -10.55
CA LEU A 198 12.80 2.49 -11.83
C LEU A 198 11.78 2.56 -12.98
N LEU A 199 10.51 2.75 -12.65
CA LEU A 199 9.42 2.74 -13.59
C LEU A 199 9.40 4.08 -14.32
N VAL A 200 9.83 4.01 -15.58
CA VAL A 200 9.82 5.12 -16.53
C VAL A 200 8.37 5.58 -16.63
N ASP A 201 8.08 6.76 -16.10
CA ASP A 201 6.75 7.42 -16.09
C ASP A 201 5.88 7.26 -14.82
N ARG A 202 6.43 6.87 -13.66
CA ARG A 202 5.66 6.95 -12.38
C ARG A 202 5.86 8.25 -11.58
N PRO A 203 4.88 8.67 -10.77
CA PRO A 203 5.04 9.83 -9.92
C PRO A 203 6.21 9.59 -8.97
N PRO A 204 7.07 10.59 -8.74
CA PRO A 204 8.11 10.52 -7.73
C PRO A 204 7.53 10.01 -6.41
N TYR A 205 8.23 9.10 -5.74
CA TYR A 205 7.77 8.56 -4.46
C TYR A 205 7.51 9.64 -3.40
N HIS A 206 8.09 10.84 -3.56
CA HIS A 206 7.79 12.02 -2.75
C HIS A 206 6.30 12.39 -2.76
N HIS A 207 5.63 12.25 -3.91
CA HIS A 207 4.18 12.47 -4.06
C HIS A 207 3.38 11.50 -3.19
N PHE A 208 3.87 10.28 -3.02
CA PHE A 208 3.26 9.25 -2.19
C PHE A 208 3.61 9.41 -0.70
N LEU A 209 4.89 9.57 -0.36
CA LEU A 209 5.36 9.60 1.03
C LEU A 209 4.83 10.80 1.81
N CYS A 210 4.70 11.96 1.16
CA CYS A 210 4.18 13.17 1.80
C CYS A 210 2.78 12.95 2.43
N PRO A 211 1.74 12.57 1.67
CA PRO A 211 0.41 12.39 2.23
C PRO A 211 0.27 11.19 3.16
N VAL A 212 0.96 10.07 2.90
CA VAL A 212 0.86 8.91 3.81
C VAL A 212 1.55 9.14 5.16
N PHE A 213 2.63 9.93 5.22
CA PHE A 213 3.20 10.36 6.51
C PHE A 213 2.29 11.32 7.26
N PHE A 214 1.63 12.24 6.55
CA PHE A 214 0.64 13.12 7.17
C PHE A 214 -0.54 12.32 7.73
N HIS A 215 -1.06 11.38 6.95
CA HIS A 215 -2.14 10.49 7.36
C HIS A 215 -1.76 9.62 8.56
N ALA A 216 -0.57 9.00 8.54
CA ALA A 216 -0.08 8.20 9.66
C ALA A 216 0.08 9.01 10.96
N LEU A 217 0.51 10.27 10.85
CA LEU A 217 0.69 11.14 12.01
C LEU A 217 -0.63 11.62 12.61
N PHE A 218 -1.64 11.87 11.79
CA PHE A 218 -2.80 12.65 12.22
C PHE A 218 -4.16 11.96 12.11
N MET A 219 -4.27 10.88 11.34
CA MET A 219 -5.55 10.25 10.98
C MET A 219 -5.60 8.75 11.27
N MET A 220 -4.45 8.15 11.55
CA MET A 220 -4.35 6.80 12.07
C MET A 220 -4.35 6.80 13.60
N GLU A 221 -4.76 5.67 14.19
CA GLU A 221 -4.48 5.42 15.60
C GLU A 221 -2.98 5.50 15.88
N PRO A 222 -2.57 5.92 17.09
CA PRO A 222 -1.16 6.09 17.40
C PRO A 222 -0.44 4.79 17.10
N LEU A 223 0.51 4.86 16.17
CA LEU A 223 1.34 3.72 15.85
C LEU A 223 2.16 3.37 17.10
N HIS A 224 2.54 2.11 17.22
CA HIS A 224 3.23 1.58 18.39
C HIS A 224 4.66 2.12 18.56
N TRP A 225 5.11 2.95 17.62
CA TRP A 225 6.43 3.57 17.57
C TRP A 225 6.32 5.06 17.90
N ASN A 226 7.13 5.57 18.84
CA ASN A 226 7.12 6.97 19.29
C ASN A 226 7.92 7.88 18.32
N GLU A 227 7.52 7.91 17.05
CA GLU A 227 8.26 8.53 15.94
C GLU A 227 7.51 9.72 15.28
N ASP A 228 6.57 10.32 16.01
CA ASP A 228 5.71 11.42 15.51
C ASP A 228 6.51 12.61 14.95
N LEU A 229 7.60 12.97 15.63
CA LEU A 229 8.48 14.06 15.19
C LEU A 229 9.24 13.71 13.91
N TYR A 230 9.63 12.45 13.75
CA TYR A 230 10.25 11.97 12.52
C TYR A 230 9.24 12.07 11.36
N LEU A 231 8.01 11.58 11.55
CA LEU A 231 6.95 11.66 10.54
C LEU A 231 6.61 13.10 10.15
N LEU A 232 6.55 14.03 11.12
CA LEU A 232 6.26 15.43 10.86
C LEU A 232 7.35 16.10 10.02
N ILE A 233 8.62 15.91 10.39
CA ILE A 233 9.77 16.44 9.64
C ILE A 233 9.84 15.81 8.26
N GLU A 234 9.73 14.49 8.19
CA GLU A 234 9.84 13.76 6.93
C GLU A 234 8.67 14.12 6.00
N CYS A 235 7.44 14.28 6.50
CA CYS A 235 6.30 14.77 5.72
C CYS A 235 6.60 16.13 5.05
N ALA A 236 7.10 17.12 5.81
CA ALA A 236 7.44 18.44 5.27
C ALA A 236 8.57 18.38 4.23
N LYS A 237 9.60 17.57 4.50
CA LYS A 237 10.71 17.34 3.57
C LYS A 237 10.23 16.67 2.27
N GLN A 238 9.41 15.62 2.36
CA GLN A 238 8.84 14.93 1.20
C GLN A 238 7.93 15.87 0.41
N LEU A 239 7.17 16.75 1.06
CA LEU A 239 6.37 17.79 0.40
C LEU A 239 7.24 18.76 -0.40
N ALA A 240 8.34 19.25 0.17
CA ALA A 240 9.27 20.14 -0.54
C ALA A 240 9.89 19.46 -1.76
N LEU A 241 10.38 18.22 -1.59
CA LEU A 241 10.96 17.44 -2.69
C LEU A 241 9.93 17.12 -3.78
N ALA A 242 8.68 16.84 -3.40
CA ALA A 242 7.57 16.57 -4.30
C ALA A 242 7.29 17.72 -5.27
N VAL A 243 7.26 18.96 -4.76
CA VAL A 243 6.96 20.14 -5.59
C VAL A 243 8.16 20.64 -6.39
N GLU A 244 9.38 20.39 -5.89
CA GLU A 244 10.64 20.71 -6.59
C GLU A 244 10.96 19.72 -7.71
N CYS A 245 10.37 18.52 -7.68
CA CYS A 245 10.58 17.51 -8.70
C CYS A 245 9.98 17.97 -10.05
N PRO A 246 10.73 17.90 -11.16
CA PRO A 246 10.23 18.26 -12.49
C PRO A 246 9.30 17.15 -13.02
N ASP A 247 8.09 17.08 -12.47
CA ASP A 247 7.05 16.14 -12.87
C ASP A 247 5.79 16.89 -13.32
N HIS A 248 5.22 16.49 -14.45
CA HIS A 248 4.07 17.17 -15.05
C HIS A 248 2.78 17.01 -14.23
N ARG A 249 2.73 16.04 -13.31
CA ARG A 249 1.57 15.71 -12.46
C ARG A 249 1.56 16.49 -11.15
N VAL A 250 2.58 17.29 -10.84
CA VAL A 250 2.65 18.05 -9.57
C VAL A 250 1.39 18.87 -9.33
N ARG A 251 0.85 19.53 -10.38
CA ARG A 251 -0.41 20.29 -10.26
C ARG A 251 -1.58 19.40 -9.89
N LEU A 252 -1.76 18.29 -10.61
CA LEU A 252 -2.82 17.32 -10.33
C LEU A 252 -2.69 16.79 -8.89
N TRP A 253 -1.49 16.41 -8.47
CA TRP A 253 -1.21 15.95 -7.11
C TRP A 253 -1.51 17.00 -6.03
N LEU A 254 -1.21 18.29 -6.29
CA LEU A 254 -1.51 19.39 -5.36
C LEU A 254 -3.02 19.57 -5.14
N GLU A 255 -3.81 19.45 -6.22
CA GLU A 255 -5.24 19.74 -6.22
C GLU A 255 -6.11 18.50 -5.90
N GLN A 256 -5.69 17.32 -6.35
CA GLN A 256 -6.46 16.09 -6.25
C GLN A 256 -6.67 15.71 -4.79
N LYS A 257 -7.93 15.44 -4.47
CA LYS A 257 -8.35 14.91 -3.18
C LYS A 257 -8.38 13.39 -3.28
N LEU A 258 -7.59 12.73 -2.45
CA LEU A 258 -7.60 11.28 -2.30
C LEU A 258 -8.32 10.91 -1.01
N TRP A 259 -9.01 9.79 -1.03
CA TRP A 259 -9.71 9.26 0.13
C TRP A 259 -8.73 8.56 1.07
N TYR A 260 -8.85 8.84 2.36
CA TYR A 260 -8.08 8.17 3.40
C TYR A 260 -9.04 7.70 4.49
N ARG A 261 -8.88 6.46 4.96
CA ARG A 261 -9.65 5.98 6.10
C ARG A 261 -9.07 6.63 7.35
N ALA A 262 -9.78 7.64 7.84
CA ALA A 262 -9.45 8.35 9.06
C ALA A 262 -10.23 7.81 10.27
N ARG A 263 -9.61 7.87 11.45
CA ARG A 263 -10.32 7.80 12.74
C ARG A 263 -10.22 9.16 13.43
N TYR A 264 -11.30 9.61 14.07
CA TYR A 264 -11.32 10.87 14.81
C TYR A 264 -10.37 10.76 16.01
N GLN A 265 -9.30 11.55 16.02
CA GLN A 265 -8.42 11.72 17.17
C GLN A 265 -7.87 13.14 17.24
N GLU A 266 -7.78 13.68 18.46
CA GLU A 266 -6.95 14.85 18.75
C GLU A 266 -5.51 14.35 18.92
N HIS A 267 -4.61 14.76 18.02
CA HIS A 267 -3.21 14.35 18.10
C HIS A 267 -2.38 15.41 18.83
N GLN A 268 -1.73 15.01 19.91
CA GLN A 268 -0.90 15.89 20.74
C GLN A 268 0.57 15.56 20.56
N PHE A 269 1.38 16.53 20.17
CA PHE A 269 2.82 16.35 20.02
C PHE A 269 3.59 17.52 20.65
N ARG A 270 4.88 17.28 20.95
CA ARG A 270 5.78 18.30 21.51
C ARG A 270 6.70 18.84 20.45
N LEU A 271 6.56 20.12 20.11
CA LEU A 271 7.39 20.79 19.12
C LEU A 271 8.55 21.53 19.79
N SER A 272 9.78 21.18 19.44
CA SER A 272 10.99 21.93 19.84
C SER A 272 11.28 23.07 18.86
N GLU A 273 12.05 24.07 19.30
CA GLU A 273 12.53 25.15 18.44
C GLU A 273 13.30 24.61 17.22
N ARG A 274 14.19 23.64 17.42
CA ARG A 274 14.94 23.01 16.32
C ARG A 274 14.03 22.31 15.30
N THR A 275 12.99 21.61 15.78
CA THR A 275 12.01 20.97 14.90
C THR A 275 11.24 22.02 14.10
N HIS A 276 10.82 23.10 14.75
CA HIS A 276 10.14 24.21 14.10
C HIS A 276 10.98 24.86 13.01
N GLU A 277 12.26 25.13 13.27
CA GLU A 277 13.17 25.70 12.27
C GLU A 277 13.30 24.80 11.04
N THR A 278 13.39 23.49 11.26
CA THR A 278 13.49 22.48 10.19
C THR A 278 12.21 22.47 9.34
N LEU A 279 11.03 22.40 9.98
CA LEU A 279 9.75 22.48 9.28
C LEU A 279 9.62 23.78 8.49
N GLN A 280 9.99 24.89 9.11
CA GLN A 280 9.89 26.19 8.47
C GLN A 280 10.81 26.30 7.26
N HIS A 281 12.00 25.71 7.29
CA HIS A 281 12.91 25.66 6.16
C HIS A 281 12.30 24.92 4.97
N ASP A 282 11.78 23.70 5.17
CA ASP A 282 11.21 22.90 4.09
C ASP A 282 9.90 23.49 3.55
N LEU A 283 9.06 24.07 4.42
CA LEU A 283 7.84 24.75 3.97
C LEU A 283 8.13 26.03 3.19
N ARG A 284 9.21 26.76 3.51
CA ARG A 284 9.64 27.92 2.70
C ARG A 284 10.05 27.48 1.31
N ARG A 285 10.85 26.42 1.19
CA ARG A 285 11.23 25.82 -0.10
C ARG A 285 10.00 25.46 -0.93
N ALA A 286 9.08 24.70 -0.33
CA ALA A 286 7.85 24.31 -1.00
C ALA A 286 7.01 25.51 -1.43
N SER A 287 6.83 26.50 -0.55
CA SER A 287 6.08 27.71 -0.82
C SER A 287 6.66 28.48 -2.01
N THR A 288 7.99 28.69 -2.05
CA THR A 288 8.65 29.38 -3.15
C THR A 288 8.40 28.67 -4.48
N THR A 289 8.55 27.36 -4.52
CA THR A 289 8.34 26.56 -5.73
C THR A 289 6.87 26.56 -6.18
N ILE A 290 5.93 26.40 -5.25
CA ILE A 290 4.49 26.45 -5.55
C ILE A 290 4.11 27.82 -6.12
N HIS A 291 4.55 28.92 -5.52
CA HIS A 291 4.22 30.27 -6.01
C HIS A 291 4.87 30.57 -7.37
N ALA A 292 6.07 30.05 -7.62
CA ALA A 292 6.76 30.23 -8.89
C ALA A 292 6.07 29.48 -10.03
N ASN A 293 5.64 28.24 -9.78
CA ASN A 293 5.11 27.35 -10.82
C ASN A 293 3.58 27.37 -10.93
N PHE A 294 2.87 27.71 -9.85
CA PHE A 294 1.41 27.63 -9.73
C PHE A 294 0.83 28.84 -8.95
N PRO A 295 1.01 30.09 -9.44
CA PRO A 295 0.63 31.30 -8.70
C PRO A 295 -0.87 31.43 -8.42
N GLU A 296 -1.71 30.76 -9.21
CA GLU A 296 -3.17 30.67 -9.01
C GLU A 296 -3.60 29.79 -7.82
N LEU A 297 -2.73 28.91 -7.31
CA LEU A 297 -3.06 28.10 -6.15
C LEU A 297 -3.13 28.97 -4.88
N PRO A 298 -4.08 28.70 -3.97
CA PRO A 298 -4.21 29.49 -2.76
C PRO A 298 -2.94 29.40 -1.92
N GLY A 299 -2.27 30.54 -1.74
CA GLY A 299 -1.13 30.66 -0.84
C GLY A 299 -1.50 30.35 0.61
N PRO A 300 -0.51 30.18 1.50
CA PRO A 300 -0.74 29.80 2.89
C PRO A 300 -1.62 30.87 3.57
N ARG A 301 -2.81 30.45 4.03
CA ARG A 301 -3.81 31.36 4.61
C ARG A 301 -3.70 31.53 6.13
N SER A 302 -2.81 30.83 6.80
CA SER A 302 -2.81 30.76 8.27
C SER A 302 -1.91 31.81 8.91
N THR A 303 -2.52 32.62 9.78
CA THR A 303 -1.83 33.50 10.73
C THR A 303 -1.57 32.83 12.09
N GLY A 304 -1.98 31.56 12.27
CA GLY A 304 -1.89 30.84 13.56
C GLY A 304 -2.88 31.34 14.64
N ILE A 305 -3.70 32.33 14.32
CA ILE A 305 -4.69 32.92 15.24
C ILE A 305 -5.80 31.92 15.59
N THR A 306 -6.21 31.08 14.64
CA THR A 306 -7.17 30.01 14.92
C THR A 306 -6.53 28.93 15.76
N LYS A 307 -7.20 28.54 16.85
CA LYS A 307 -6.74 27.47 17.75
C LYS A 307 -6.85 26.07 17.13
N GLU A 308 -7.60 25.94 16.05
CA GLU A 308 -7.83 24.68 15.34
C GLU A 308 -7.67 24.88 13.84
N PHE A 309 -7.25 23.81 13.15
CA PHE A 309 -7.19 23.73 11.70
C PHE A 309 -8.11 22.60 11.24
N VAL A 310 -9.16 22.93 10.48
CA VAL A 310 -10.20 21.97 10.10
C VAL A 310 -9.95 21.43 8.70
N PHE A 311 -9.87 20.11 8.58
CA PHE A 311 -9.89 19.38 7.32
C PHE A 311 -11.24 18.74 7.06
N ASP A 312 -11.48 18.36 5.80
CA ASP A 312 -12.43 17.31 5.46
C ASP A 312 -11.83 15.97 5.92
N ALA A 313 -12.41 15.34 6.94
CA ALA A 313 -11.85 14.13 7.55
C ALA A 313 -11.77 12.93 6.60
N SER A 314 -12.40 12.99 5.42
CA SER A 314 -12.47 11.87 4.48
C SER A 314 -11.54 12.02 3.27
N THR A 315 -11.04 13.24 3.00
CA THR A 315 -10.22 13.50 1.82
C THR A 315 -9.06 14.45 2.09
N LEU A 316 -7.89 14.14 1.53
CA LEU A 316 -6.71 15.00 1.60
C LEU A 316 -6.17 15.30 0.21
N SER A 317 -5.81 16.56 0.01
CA SER A 317 -4.97 17.01 -1.08
C SER A 317 -3.63 17.51 -0.55
N ALA A 318 -2.60 17.49 -1.38
CA ALA A 318 -1.27 17.95 -0.96
C ALA A 318 -1.25 19.46 -0.64
N ILE A 319 -2.09 20.28 -1.29
CA ILE A 319 -2.25 21.69 -0.89
C ILE A 319 -2.92 21.82 0.49
N GLY A 320 -3.81 20.90 0.86
CA GLY A 320 -4.39 20.82 2.20
C GLY A 320 -3.33 20.52 3.25
N ILE A 321 -2.47 19.53 2.97
CA ILE A 321 -1.33 19.17 3.84
C ILE A 321 -0.37 20.36 4.00
N PHE A 322 0.02 21.01 2.91
CA PHE A 322 0.86 22.21 2.93
C PHE A 322 0.29 23.29 3.85
N ASN A 323 -1.02 23.57 3.74
CA ASN A 323 -1.68 24.58 4.55
C ASN A 323 -1.70 24.25 6.05
N ALA A 324 -1.90 22.98 6.41
CA ALA A 324 -1.88 22.57 7.82
C ALA A 324 -0.48 22.62 8.42
N LEU A 325 0.53 22.16 7.69
CA LEU A 325 1.92 22.27 8.15
C LEU A 325 2.32 23.73 8.36
N ASN A 326 1.91 24.64 7.48
CA ASN A 326 2.08 26.09 7.69
C ASN A 326 1.33 26.60 8.93
N TRP A 327 0.10 26.12 9.16
CA TRP A 327 -0.64 26.45 10.38
C TRP A 327 0.10 26.00 11.64
N ILE A 328 0.68 24.79 11.67
CA ILE A 328 1.48 24.29 12.81
C ILE A 328 2.66 25.23 13.10
N VAL A 329 3.40 25.62 12.07
CA VAL A 329 4.56 26.52 12.19
C VAL A 329 4.15 27.91 12.67
N ALA A 330 3.03 28.45 12.17
CA ALA A 330 2.50 29.74 12.59
C ALA A 330 1.99 29.71 14.04
N ARG A 331 1.29 28.63 14.42
CA ARG A 331 0.75 28.44 15.78
C ARG A 331 1.86 28.35 16.81
N ALA A 332 2.89 27.56 16.54
CA ALA A 332 4.07 27.45 17.41
C ALA A 332 4.75 28.80 17.65
N ARG A 333 4.94 29.58 16.59
CA ARG A 333 5.54 30.92 16.69
C ARG A 333 4.72 31.84 17.59
N LEU A 334 3.40 31.88 17.38
CA LEU A 334 2.50 32.71 18.17
C LEU A 334 2.56 32.35 19.66
N GLU A 335 2.55 31.05 20.00
CA GLU A 335 2.62 30.60 21.39
C GLU A 335 3.95 30.97 22.06
N TRP A 336 5.08 30.90 21.36
CA TRP A 336 6.35 31.39 21.91
C TRP A 336 6.36 32.90 22.14
N GLU A 337 5.81 33.69 21.21
CA GLU A 337 5.67 35.13 21.35
C GLU A 337 4.78 35.52 22.54
N GLU A 338 3.72 34.75 22.80
CA GLU A 338 2.83 34.92 23.96
C GLU A 338 3.52 34.54 25.28
N LEU A 339 4.29 33.46 25.30
CA LEU A 339 4.99 32.98 26.50
C LEU A 339 6.09 33.94 26.97
N ARG A 340 6.77 34.63 26.05
CA ARG A 340 7.88 35.56 26.35
C ARG A 340 9.00 34.93 27.20
N ILE A 341 9.26 33.64 27.01
CA ILE A 341 10.32 32.89 27.70
C ILE A 341 11.52 32.76 26.75
N THR A 342 12.75 32.91 27.27
CA THR A 342 13.99 32.71 26.49
C THR A 342 14.96 31.83 27.27
N PRO A 343 15.46 30.71 26.70
CA PRO A 343 15.16 30.18 25.36
C PRO A 343 13.73 29.62 25.23
N ASN A 344 13.26 29.45 23.98
CA ASN A 344 11.92 28.96 23.68
C ASN A 344 11.71 27.54 24.23
N PRO A 345 10.77 27.30 25.16
CA PRO A 345 10.52 25.96 25.68
C PRO A 345 9.79 25.09 24.65
N PRO A 346 9.90 23.75 24.70
CA PRO A 346 9.08 22.88 23.86
C PRO A 346 7.58 23.13 24.06
N LEU A 347 6.85 23.32 22.96
CA LEU A 347 5.40 23.56 22.98
C LEU A 347 4.63 22.27 22.85
N LYS A 348 3.50 22.18 23.55
CA LYS A 348 2.54 21.09 23.36
C LYS A 348 1.44 21.60 22.45
N LEU A 349 1.41 21.10 21.21
CA LEU A 349 0.40 21.46 20.22
C LEU A 349 -0.59 20.32 20.04
N SER A 350 -1.84 20.68 19.73
CA SER A 350 -2.90 19.75 19.35
C SER A 350 -3.37 20.06 17.94
N VAL A 351 -3.62 19.02 17.15
CA VAL A 351 -4.35 19.11 15.88
C VAL A 351 -5.60 18.25 16.00
N SER A 352 -6.77 18.82 15.72
CA SER A 352 -8.07 18.14 15.76
C SER A 352 -8.73 18.16 14.38
N PHE A 353 -9.48 17.09 14.07
CA PHE A 353 -10.16 16.89 12.79
C PHE A 353 -11.66 16.80 13.02
N VAL A 354 -12.47 17.65 12.41
CA VAL A 354 -13.93 17.59 12.57
C VAL A 354 -14.49 16.59 11.54
N PRO A 355 -15.26 15.57 11.96
CA PRO A 355 -15.92 14.69 10.99
C PRO A 355 -16.90 15.50 10.12
N PRO A 356 -17.16 15.08 8.87
CA PRO A 356 -18.19 15.73 8.08
C PRO A 356 -19.50 15.76 8.89
N LYS A 357 -20.16 16.92 8.94
CA LYS A 357 -21.55 16.95 9.40
C LYS A 357 -22.31 16.03 8.46
N LEU A 358 -22.88 14.96 8.99
CA LEU A 358 -23.92 14.22 8.30
C LEU A 358 -25.05 15.24 8.07
N ASP A 359 -25.13 15.79 6.87
CA ASP A 359 -26.35 16.43 6.43
C ASP A 359 -27.40 15.34 6.43
N VAL A 360 -28.36 15.48 7.34
CA VAL A 360 -29.57 14.66 7.39
C VAL A 360 -30.43 15.07 6.20
N ALA A 361 -30.01 14.66 5.01
CA ALA A 361 -30.81 14.63 3.79
C ALA A 361 -30.43 13.32 3.10
N GLY A 362 -31.35 12.36 3.18
CA GLY A 362 -31.07 10.96 2.93
C GLY A 362 -30.55 10.69 1.53
N ASP A 363 -29.36 10.11 1.47
CA ASP A 363 -29.02 9.10 0.47
C ASP A 363 -28.23 8.01 1.19
N ALA A 364 -28.80 6.80 1.16
CA ALA A 364 -28.23 5.62 1.77
C ALA A 364 -26.99 5.19 0.98
N ILE A 365 -25.81 5.52 1.48
CA ILE A 365 -24.59 4.82 1.07
C ILE A 365 -24.69 3.40 1.63
N THR A 366 -24.77 2.44 0.73
CA THR A 366 -24.83 1.02 1.06
C THR A 366 -23.52 0.60 1.74
N LEU A 367 -23.55 0.54 3.07
CA LEU A 367 -22.53 -0.15 3.86
C LEU A 367 -22.61 -1.64 3.51
N LEU A 368 -21.61 -2.19 2.83
CA LEU A 368 -21.41 -3.63 2.77
C LEU A 368 -20.87 -4.09 4.13
N PRO A 369 -21.48 -5.09 4.79
CA PRO A 369 -21.03 -5.58 6.09
C PRO A 369 -19.94 -6.63 5.91
N GLY A 370 -18.93 -6.62 6.76
CA GLY A 370 -17.98 -7.72 6.88
C GLY A 370 -16.71 -7.35 7.64
N VAL A 371 -16.76 -7.45 8.96
CA VAL A 371 -16.02 -8.40 9.82
C VAL A 371 -16.24 -7.87 11.24
N GLU A 372 -17.34 -8.31 11.86
CA GLU A 372 -17.45 -8.29 13.31
C GLU A 372 -16.84 -9.58 13.84
N ASP A 373 -15.96 -9.39 14.81
CA ASP A 373 -15.34 -10.35 15.70
C ASP A 373 -16.43 -11.11 16.46
N ASP A 374 -16.44 -12.44 16.40
CA ASP A 374 -17.25 -13.26 17.30
C ASP A 374 -16.49 -14.51 17.70
N GLY A 375 -15.72 -14.37 18.78
CA GLY A 375 -15.29 -15.49 19.61
C GLY A 375 -16.49 -16.01 20.41
N GLY A 376 -16.94 -17.23 20.11
CA GLY A 376 -18.05 -17.83 20.86
C GLY A 376 -18.42 -19.24 20.44
N VAL A 377 -17.72 -20.22 21.02
CA VAL A 377 -18.14 -21.59 21.37
C VAL A 377 -19.55 -22.02 20.91
N PHE A 378 -19.65 -23.07 20.08
CA PHE A 378 -20.70 -24.08 20.22
C PHE A 378 -20.25 -25.48 19.79
N SER A 379 -20.47 -26.43 20.71
CA SER A 379 -20.32 -27.87 20.58
C SER A 379 -21.56 -28.54 19.96
N GLN A 380 -21.38 -29.80 19.51
CA GLN A 380 -22.39 -30.81 19.14
C GLN A 380 -23.08 -30.56 17.78
N SER A 381 -23.12 -31.50 16.82
CA SER A 381 -23.22 -32.97 16.87
C SER A 381 -22.63 -33.60 15.61
#